data_AF-A0A7J9AFX4-F1
#
_entry.id   AF-A0A7J9AFX4-F1
#
_cell.length_a   1.000
_cell.length_b   1.000
_cell.length_c   1.000
_cell.angle_alpha   90.00
_cell.angle_beta   90.00
_cell.angle_gamma   90.00
#
_symmetry.space_group_name_H-M   'P 1'
#
loop_
_entity.id
_entity.type
_entity.pdbx_description
1 polymer ?
#
loop_
_entity_poly.entity_id
_entity_poly.type
_entity_poly.pdbx_seq_one_letter_code
_entity_poly.pdbx_strand_id
1 'polypeptide(L)'
;MSLLDEAKKEIDSYSKGGPISYADLIQYAAQAAVKSTFLAAAIRKCGGNEDKGRTLYAAYGSSGQWGLFDRQFGRSDAEEPDPEGRVPIWEKASVQEMKDKFKEIGFGPRQLAVMSAFLGPEQSATEALLVNDPEVTPWVQKYQRSRETVSQTDYEVRSLFLLLYFNVARA
;
A
#
# COMPACT_ATOMS: atom_id res chain seq x y z
N MET A 1 1.70 -16.09 6.67
CA MET A 1 2.67 -15.85 7.76
C MET A 1 4.04 -16.48 7.51
N SER A 2 4.13 -17.63 6.82
CA SER A 2 5.42 -18.30 6.51
C SER A 2 6.51 -17.38 5.93
N LEU A 3 6.19 -16.56 4.91
CA LEU A 3 7.19 -15.66 4.29
C LEU A 3 7.71 -14.57 5.25
N LEU A 4 6.85 -14.03 6.11
CA LEU A 4 7.28 -13.03 7.11
C LEU A 4 8.12 -13.69 8.20
N ASP A 5 7.73 -14.88 8.65
CA ASP A 5 8.48 -15.62 9.67
C ASP A 5 9.87 -16.04 9.17
N GLU A 6 9.99 -16.44 7.90
CA GLU A 6 11.26 -16.75 7.24
C GLU A 6 12.13 -15.51 7.11
N ALA A 7 11.59 -14.42 6.58
CA ALA A 7 12.30 -13.15 6.45
C ALA A 7 12.76 -12.61 7.82
N LYS A 8 11.92 -12.73 8.86
CA LYS A 8 12.28 -12.34 10.23
C LYS A 8 13.49 -13.12 10.73
N LYS A 9 13.45 -14.45 10.62
CA LYS A 9 14.54 -15.34 11.07
C LYS A 9 15.84 -15.00 10.35
N GLU A 10 15.77 -14.76 9.05
CA GLU A 10 16.93 -14.37 8.26
C GLU A 10 17.51 -13.02 8.75
N ILE A 11 16.69 -11.97 8.84
CA ILE A 11 17.11 -10.63 9.30
C ILE A 11 17.71 -10.68 10.71
N ASP A 12 17.05 -11.40 11.63
CA ASP A 12 17.48 -11.50 13.01
C ASP A 12 18.83 -12.24 13.14
N SER A 13 19.15 -13.16 12.22
CA SER A 13 20.38 -13.95 12.26
C SER A 13 21.66 -13.11 12.07
N TYR A 14 21.58 -11.98 11.36
CA TYR A 14 22.72 -11.09 11.10
C TYR A 14 22.53 -9.67 11.65
N SER A 15 21.43 -9.40 12.35
CA SER A 15 21.17 -8.09 12.93
C SER A 15 22.17 -7.77 14.05
N LYS A 16 22.80 -6.59 13.95
CA LYS A 16 23.70 -6.06 15.00
C LYS A 16 22.95 -5.28 16.08
N GLY A 17 21.66 -5.00 15.88
CA GLY A 17 20.84 -4.13 16.73
C GLY A 17 19.76 -4.87 17.52
N GLY A 18 19.80 -6.21 17.55
CA GLY A 18 18.73 -7.04 18.11
C GLY A 18 17.66 -7.41 17.08
N PRO A 19 16.66 -8.22 17.49
CA PRO A 19 15.64 -8.71 16.57
C PRO A 19 14.71 -7.58 16.09
N ILE A 20 14.28 -7.65 14.83
CA ILE A 20 13.27 -6.74 14.29
C ILE A 20 11.89 -7.06 14.88
N SER A 21 11.07 -6.05 15.16
CA SER A 21 9.68 -6.28 15.58
C SER A 21 8.83 -6.79 14.42
N TYR A 22 7.80 -7.59 14.71
CA TYR A 22 6.80 -7.97 13.71
C TYR A 22 6.04 -6.75 13.17
N ALA A 23 5.76 -5.77 14.02
CA ALA A 23 5.11 -4.53 13.65
C ALA A 23 5.89 -3.76 12.57
N ASP A 24 7.22 -3.67 12.68
CA ASP A 24 8.03 -3.09 11.60
C ASP A 24 8.08 -3.98 10.38
N LEU A 25 8.32 -5.29 10.55
CA LEU A 25 8.46 -6.22 9.44
C LEU A 25 7.23 -6.24 8.52
N ILE A 26 6.02 -6.23 9.09
CA ILE A 26 4.76 -6.17 8.33
C ILE A 26 4.71 -4.91 7.45
N GLN A 27 5.13 -3.77 7.99
CA GLN A 27 5.08 -2.49 7.29
C GLN A 27 6.15 -2.41 6.18
N TYR A 28 7.37 -2.91 6.42
CA TYR A 28 8.39 -3.00 5.38
C TYR A 28 8.03 -4.02 4.30
N ALA A 29 7.37 -5.13 4.65
CA ALA A 29 6.85 -6.05 3.67
C ALA A 29 5.79 -5.38 2.78
N ALA A 30 4.88 -4.59 3.35
CA ALA A 30 3.93 -3.79 2.59
C ALA A 30 4.63 -2.76 1.69
N GLN A 31 5.66 -2.06 2.18
CA GLN A 31 6.48 -1.16 1.37
C GLN A 31 7.12 -1.89 0.18
N ALA A 32 7.72 -3.05 0.42
CA ALA A 32 8.35 -3.86 -0.64
C ALA A 32 7.32 -4.33 -1.68
N ALA A 33 6.13 -4.75 -1.24
CA ALA A 33 5.04 -5.13 -2.12
C ALA A 33 4.58 -3.96 -3.01
N VAL A 34 4.41 -2.75 -2.45
CA VAL A 34 4.06 -1.55 -3.22
C VAL A 34 5.13 -1.19 -4.23
N LYS A 35 6.42 -1.25 -3.84
CA LYS A 35 7.52 -1.02 -4.78
C LYS A 35 7.51 -2.05 -5.93
N SER A 36 7.16 -3.30 -5.63
CA SER A 36 7.03 -4.36 -6.64
C SER A 36 5.89 -4.10 -7.63
N THR A 37 4.72 -3.62 -7.17
CA THR A 37 3.62 -3.27 -8.10
C THR A 37 4.00 -2.12 -9.04
N PHE A 38 4.74 -1.13 -8.55
CA PHE A 38 5.23 -0.01 -9.38
C PHE A 38 6.26 -0.48 -10.41
N LEU A 39 7.19 -1.34 -10.00
CA LEU A 39 8.16 -1.95 -10.92
C LEU A 39 7.46 -2.80 -12.00
N ALA A 40 6.51 -3.64 -11.61
CA ALA A 40 5.72 -4.44 -12.55
C ALA A 40 4.97 -3.57 -13.56
N ALA A 41 4.42 -2.42 -13.12
CA ALA A 41 3.78 -1.46 -14.00
C ALA A 41 4.78 -0.83 -14.99
N ALA A 42 5.99 -0.49 -14.53
CA ALA A 42 7.05 0.04 -15.40
C ALA A 42 7.49 -0.98 -16.47
N ILE A 43 7.70 -2.25 -16.07
CA ILE A 43 8.05 -3.34 -17.00
C ILE A 43 6.94 -3.54 -18.04
N ARG A 44 5.67 -3.55 -17.60
CA ARG A 44 4.52 -3.66 -18.50
C ARG A 44 4.47 -2.51 -19.51
N LYS A 45 4.74 -1.27 -19.07
CA LYS A 45 4.81 -0.08 -19.93
C LYS A 45 5.98 -0.13 -20.92
N CYS A 46 7.03 -0.87 -20.60
CA CYS A 46 8.14 -1.16 -21.51
C CYS A 46 7.92 -2.40 -22.39
N GLY A 47 6.67 -2.86 -22.54
CA GLY A 47 6.33 -4.02 -23.37
C GLY A 47 6.86 -5.35 -22.84
N GLY A 48 7.07 -5.47 -21.52
CA GLY A 48 7.64 -6.66 -20.88
C GLY A 48 9.16 -6.67 -20.83
N ASN A 49 9.86 -5.64 -21.30
CA ASN A 49 11.31 -5.56 -21.20
C ASN A 49 11.74 -5.17 -19.78
N GLU A 50 12.37 -6.11 -19.06
CA GLU A 50 12.78 -5.92 -17.67
C GLU A 50 13.83 -4.83 -17.49
N ASP A 51 14.87 -4.78 -18.34
CA ASP A 51 15.97 -3.81 -18.19
C ASP A 51 15.50 -2.37 -18.39
N LYS A 52 14.65 -2.16 -19.40
CA LYS A 52 14.00 -0.86 -19.65
C LYS A 52 13.04 -0.53 -18.52
N GLY A 53 12.28 -1.51 -18.02
CA GLY A 53 11.37 -1.33 -16.90
C GLY A 53 12.08 -0.92 -15.61
N ARG A 54 13.21 -1.56 -15.28
CA ARG A 54 14.06 -1.21 -14.13
C ARG A 54 14.64 0.18 -14.28
N THR A 55 15.10 0.55 -15.48
CA THR A 55 15.61 1.90 -15.78
C THR A 55 14.51 2.96 -15.58
N LEU A 56 13.31 2.68 -16.11
CA LEU A 56 12.16 3.57 -15.98
C LEU A 56 11.72 3.73 -14.52
N TYR A 57 11.65 2.63 -13.77
CA TYR A 57 11.31 2.62 -12.36
C TYR A 57 12.37 3.34 -11.51
N ALA A 58 13.66 3.15 -11.80
CA ALA A 58 14.73 3.85 -11.09
C ALA A 58 14.63 5.38 -11.26
N ALA A 59 14.18 5.85 -12.43
CA ALA A 59 14.00 7.26 -12.71
C ALA A 59 12.70 7.85 -12.11
N TYR A 60 11.59 7.12 -12.17
CA TYR A 60 10.25 7.67 -11.86
C TYR A 60 9.49 6.98 -10.73
N GLY A 61 10.02 5.92 -10.13
CA GLY A 61 9.37 5.11 -9.09
C GLY A 61 9.23 5.79 -7.72
N SER A 62 9.30 7.12 -7.68
CA SER A 62 9.08 7.95 -6.50
C SER A 62 9.92 7.56 -5.27
N SER A 63 11.14 7.05 -5.48
CA SER A 63 12.00 6.52 -4.42
C SER A 63 12.29 7.54 -3.30
N GLY A 64 12.49 8.81 -3.66
CA GLY A 64 12.74 9.91 -2.71
C GLY A 64 11.56 10.25 -1.81
N GLN A 65 10.34 9.81 -2.14
CA GLN A 65 9.15 10.08 -1.34
C GLN A 65 9.07 9.16 -0.09
N TRP A 66 9.81 8.04 -0.07
CA TRP A 66 9.83 7.09 1.05
C TRP A 66 10.56 7.60 2.29
N GLY A 67 11.29 8.71 2.23
CA GLY A 67 12.16 9.15 3.32
C GLY A 67 11.47 9.32 4.68
N LEU A 68 10.21 9.76 4.72
CA LEU A 68 9.48 9.87 5.99
C LEU A 68 9.01 8.50 6.51
N PHE A 69 8.69 7.57 5.62
CA PHE A 69 8.34 6.18 5.98
C PHE A 69 9.56 5.49 6.57
N ASP A 70 10.72 5.60 5.90
CA ASP A 70 11.96 4.97 6.32
C ASP A 70 12.48 5.54 7.65
N ARG A 71 12.13 6.80 7.97
CA ARG A 71 12.43 7.41 9.28
C ARG A 71 11.56 6.88 10.41
N GLN A 72 10.36 6.36 10.11
CA GLN A 72 9.47 5.76 11.10
C GLN A 72 9.82 4.28 11.29
N PHE A 73 10.99 4.02 11.89
CA PHE A 73 11.49 2.69 12.22
C PHE A 73 11.57 2.52 13.76
N GLY A 74 11.25 1.33 14.28
CA GLY A 74 11.30 1.04 15.71
C GLY A 74 9.94 0.92 16.38
N ARG A 75 8.98 0.25 15.72
CA ARG A 75 7.67 -0.07 16.31
C ARG A 75 7.80 -1.17 17.36
N SER A 76 6.96 -1.09 18.38
CA SER A 76 6.82 -2.14 19.38
C SER A 76 5.77 -3.15 18.96
N ASP A 77 6.03 -4.42 19.21
CA ASP A 77 5.03 -5.47 19.05
C ASP A 77 3.97 -5.35 20.15
N ALA A 78 2.71 -5.59 19.78
CA ALA A 78 1.64 -5.75 20.75
C ALA A 78 1.72 -7.15 21.37
N GLU A 79 1.43 -7.26 22.67
CA GLU A 79 1.45 -8.53 23.40
C GLU A 79 0.14 -9.31 23.21
N GLU A 80 -0.95 -8.60 22.90
CA GLU A 80 -2.29 -9.17 22.71
C GLU A 80 -2.89 -8.71 21.37
N PRO A 81 -3.79 -9.50 20.76
CA PRO A 81 -4.50 -9.10 19.56
C PRO A 81 -5.35 -7.84 19.75
N ASP A 82 -5.49 -7.05 18.68
CA ASP A 82 -6.43 -5.93 18.67
C ASP A 82 -7.88 -6.41 18.86
N PRO A 83 -8.76 -5.57 19.44
CA PRO A 83 -10.17 -5.91 19.63
C PRO A 83 -10.88 -6.27 18.32
N GLU A 84 -11.70 -7.31 18.39
CA GLU A 84 -12.45 -7.84 17.25
C GLU A 84 -13.47 -6.83 16.68
N GLY A 85 -13.88 -7.07 15.43
CA GLY A 85 -14.94 -6.29 14.77
C GLY A 85 -14.54 -4.90 14.27
N ARG A 86 -13.26 -4.51 14.43
CA ARG A 86 -12.76 -3.21 13.94
C ARG A 86 -12.47 -3.18 12.45
N VAL A 87 -12.21 -4.32 11.81
CA VAL A 87 -11.80 -4.40 10.41
C VAL A 87 -12.89 -5.11 9.59
N PRO A 88 -13.43 -4.48 8.54
CA PRO A 88 -14.40 -5.11 7.66
C PRO A 88 -13.76 -6.24 6.85
N ILE A 89 -14.57 -7.23 6.45
CA ILE A 89 -14.15 -8.20 5.45
C ILE A 89 -14.26 -7.53 4.08
N TRP A 90 -13.16 -6.95 3.61
CA TRP A 90 -13.12 -6.09 2.41
C TRP A 90 -13.76 -6.71 1.16
N GLU A 91 -13.59 -8.02 0.94
CA GLU A 91 -14.16 -8.74 -0.21
C GLU A 91 -15.70 -8.78 -0.22
N LYS A 92 -16.34 -8.61 0.95
CA LYS A 92 -17.80 -8.66 1.13
C LYS A 92 -18.39 -7.33 1.56
N ALA A 93 -17.55 -6.36 1.91
CA ALA A 93 -17.99 -5.06 2.37
C ALA A 93 -18.61 -4.25 1.22
N SER A 94 -19.70 -3.57 1.52
CA SER A 94 -20.26 -2.55 0.64
C SER A 94 -19.35 -1.32 0.58
N VAL A 95 -19.47 -0.53 -0.49
CA VAL A 95 -18.69 0.72 -0.63
C VAL A 95 -18.98 1.69 0.53
N GLN A 96 -20.20 1.68 1.06
CA GLN A 96 -20.57 2.51 2.21
C GLN A 96 -19.82 2.08 3.48
N GLU A 97 -19.77 0.78 3.80
CA GLU A 97 -19.00 0.28 4.94
C GLU A 97 -17.50 0.59 4.80
N MET A 98 -16.96 0.49 3.59
CA MET A 98 -15.57 0.88 3.33
C MET A 98 -15.34 2.37 3.59
N LYS A 99 -16.24 3.25 3.11
CA LYS A 99 -16.15 4.69 3.36
C LYS A 99 -16.24 5.03 4.83
N ASP A 100 -17.20 4.44 5.53
CA ASP A 100 -17.41 4.67 6.96
C ASP A 100 -16.19 4.24 7.76
N LYS A 101 -15.60 3.08 7.42
CA LYS A 101 -14.36 2.63 8.05
C LYS A 101 -13.20 3.57 7.81
N PHE A 102 -13.02 4.07 6.60
CA PHE A 102 -11.98 5.04 6.30
C PHE A 102 -12.24 6.38 7.02
N LYS A 103 -13.50 6.77 7.19
CA LYS A 103 -13.86 7.98 7.93
C LYS A 103 -13.57 7.86 9.43
N GLU A 104 -13.83 6.70 10.04
CA GLU A 104 -13.52 6.43 11.45
C GLU A 104 -12.04 6.64 11.79
N ILE A 105 -11.15 6.23 10.88
CA ILE A 105 -9.70 6.35 11.04
C ILE A 105 -9.14 7.70 10.53
N GLY A 106 -10.01 8.69 10.28
CA GLY A 106 -9.62 10.04 9.88
C GLY A 106 -9.29 10.22 8.39
N PHE A 107 -9.62 9.24 7.55
CA PHE A 107 -9.50 9.31 6.10
C PHE A 107 -10.85 9.60 5.42
N GLY A 108 -10.87 9.55 4.09
CA GLY A 108 -12.07 9.82 3.30
C GLY A 108 -12.05 9.13 1.94
N PRO A 109 -13.01 9.48 1.05
CA PRO A 109 -13.22 8.80 -0.24
C PRO A 109 -11.99 8.77 -1.15
N ARG A 110 -11.16 9.81 -1.10
CA ARG A 110 -9.90 9.90 -1.86
C ARG A 110 -8.90 8.82 -1.44
N GLN A 111 -8.79 8.59 -0.14
CA GLN A 111 -7.88 7.62 0.46
C GLN A 111 -8.35 6.19 0.18
N LEU A 112 -9.66 5.96 0.23
CA LEU A 112 -10.25 4.69 -0.17
C LEU A 112 -9.91 4.35 -1.64
N ALA A 113 -10.09 5.31 -2.54
CA ALA A 113 -9.82 5.10 -3.97
C ALA A 113 -8.35 4.78 -4.29
N VAL A 114 -7.39 5.43 -3.62
CA VAL A 114 -5.96 5.18 -3.89
C VAL A 114 -5.49 3.83 -3.34
N MET A 115 -6.16 3.30 -2.30
CA MET A 115 -5.87 1.99 -1.72
C MET A 115 -6.61 0.84 -2.38
N SER A 116 -7.16 1.02 -3.58
CA SER A 116 -7.90 -0.04 -4.27
C SER A 116 -7.14 -1.37 -4.38
N ALA A 117 -5.81 -1.33 -4.48
CA ALA A 117 -4.94 -2.51 -4.52
C ALA A 117 -4.79 -3.26 -3.17
N PHE A 118 -5.18 -2.65 -2.05
CA PHE A 118 -5.10 -3.26 -0.71
C PHE A 118 -6.40 -3.92 -0.26
N LEU A 119 -7.53 -3.62 -0.93
CA LEU A 119 -8.85 -4.09 -0.53
C LEU A 119 -9.20 -5.47 -1.13
N GLY A 120 -8.38 -5.97 -2.05
CA GLY A 120 -8.59 -7.26 -2.70
C GLY A 120 -7.45 -7.61 -3.66
N PRO A 121 -7.43 -8.86 -4.17
CA PRO A 121 -6.36 -9.34 -5.05
C PRO A 121 -6.37 -8.68 -6.43
N GLU A 122 -7.55 -8.32 -6.94
CA GLU A 122 -7.73 -7.73 -8.26
C GLU A 122 -8.14 -6.26 -8.15
N GLN A 123 -7.17 -5.36 -8.33
CA GLN A 123 -7.40 -3.91 -8.22
C GLN A 123 -8.52 -3.42 -9.16
N SER A 124 -8.60 -3.95 -10.38
CA SER A 124 -9.61 -3.56 -11.37
C SER A 124 -11.03 -3.91 -10.93
N ALA A 125 -11.22 -5.07 -10.30
CA ALA A 125 -12.50 -5.50 -9.77
C ALA A 125 -12.94 -4.62 -8.58
N THR A 126 -12.02 -4.32 -7.67
CA THR A 126 -12.27 -3.38 -6.57
C THR A 126 -12.66 -2.00 -7.10
N GLU A 127 -11.95 -1.48 -8.10
CA GLU A 127 -12.27 -0.18 -8.68
C GLU A 127 -13.61 -0.16 -9.41
N ALA A 128 -13.98 -1.25 -10.09
CA ALA A 128 -15.29 -1.38 -10.71
C ALA A 128 -16.43 -1.32 -9.67
N LEU A 129 -16.20 -1.84 -8.45
CA LEU A 129 -17.13 -1.70 -7.33
C LEU A 129 -17.18 -0.25 -6.83
N LEU A 130 -16.03 0.38 -6.60
CA LEU A 130 -15.91 1.72 -6.03
C LEU A 130 -16.50 2.82 -6.93
N VAL A 131 -16.49 2.64 -8.25
CA VAL A 131 -17.05 3.61 -9.22
C VAL A 131 -18.58 3.69 -9.18
N ASN A 132 -19.24 2.79 -8.46
CA ASN A 132 -20.69 2.89 -8.22
C ASN A 132 -21.05 3.96 -7.19
N ASP A 133 -20.07 4.49 -6.44
CA ASP A 133 -20.29 5.55 -5.45
C ASP A 133 -19.85 6.93 -5.97
N PRO A 134 -20.78 7.92 -6.06
CA PRO A 134 -20.48 9.25 -6.61
C PRO A 134 -19.35 10.03 -5.92
N GLU A 135 -19.09 9.78 -4.63
CA GLU A 135 -18.03 10.47 -3.89
C GLU A 135 -16.65 9.88 -4.17
N VAL A 136 -16.60 8.58 -4.51
CA VAL A 136 -15.37 7.83 -4.76
C VAL A 136 -14.98 7.86 -6.23
N THR A 137 -15.97 7.86 -7.14
CA THR A 137 -15.78 7.83 -8.60
C THR A 137 -14.78 8.85 -9.15
N PRO A 138 -14.84 10.15 -8.80
CA PRO A 138 -13.89 11.13 -9.34
C PRO A 138 -12.43 10.80 -8.99
N TRP A 139 -12.20 10.20 -7.82
CA TRP A 139 -10.87 9.81 -7.35
C TRP A 139 -10.38 8.56 -8.07
N VAL A 140 -11.22 7.54 -8.22
CA VAL A 140 -10.87 6.32 -8.97
C VAL A 140 -10.48 6.67 -10.40
N GLN A 141 -11.30 7.47 -11.09
CA GLN A 141 -11.01 7.92 -12.45
C GLN A 141 -9.72 8.76 -12.52
N LYS A 142 -9.46 9.62 -11.52
CA LYS A 142 -8.21 10.36 -11.43
C LYS A 142 -7.00 9.42 -11.35
N TYR A 143 -7.05 8.39 -10.51
CA TYR A 143 -5.95 7.46 -10.34
C TYR A 143 -5.77 6.51 -11.52
N GLN A 144 -6.86 6.12 -12.18
CA GLN A 144 -6.81 5.39 -13.46
C GLN A 144 -6.08 6.20 -14.53
N ARG A 145 -6.48 7.46 -14.76
CA ARG A 145 -5.78 8.36 -15.69
C ARG A 145 -4.31 8.55 -15.33
N SER A 146 -3.99 8.64 -14.04
CA SER A 146 -2.59 8.71 -13.61
C SER A 146 -1.82 7.45 -14.00
N ARG A 147 -2.37 6.26 -13.77
CA ARG A 147 -1.71 4.98 -14.09
C ARG A 147 -1.52 4.76 -15.60
N GLU A 148 -2.36 5.36 -16.43
CA GLU A 148 -2.20 5.37 -17.89
C GLU A 148 -0.99 6.19 -18.36
N THR A 149 -0.59 7.23 -17.61
CA THR A 149 0.65 7.96 -17.91
C THR A 149 1.88 7.09 -17.65
N VAL A 150 2.99 7.38 -18.34
CA VAL A 150 4.23 6.59 -18.19
C VAL A 150 4.71 6.58 -16.73
N SER A 151 4.78 7.74 -16.08
CA SER A 151 5.34 7.89 -14.73
C SER A 151 4.36 7.65 -13.59
N GLN A 152 3.03 7.68 -13.83
CA GLN A 152 1.98 7.41 -12.84
C GLN A 152 2.15 8.09 -11.46
N THR A 153 2.79 9.26 -11.46
CA THR A 153 3.33 9.92 -10.26
C THR A 153 2.25 10.27 -9.23
N ASP A 154 1.10 10.78 -9.69
CA ASP A 154 -0.02 11.14 -8.82
C ASP A 154 -0.58 9.94 -8.05
N TYR A 155 -0.60 8.76 -8.68
CA TYR A 155 -1.00 7.51 -8.04
C TYR A 155 0.08 7.01 -7.06
N GLU A 156 1.35 6.96 -7.47
CA GLU A 156 2.44 6.46 -6.63
C GLU A 156 2.65 7.31 -5.38
N VAL A 157 2.80 8.62 -5.53
CA VAL A 157 3.04 9.55 -4.42
C VAL A 157 1.88 9.50 -3.43
N ARG A 158 0.64 9.40 -3.92
CA ARG A 158 -0.53 9.38 -3.04
C ARG A 158 -0.74 8.03 -2.35
N SER A 159 -0.41 6.92 -3.01
CA SER A 159 -0.40 5.59 -2.39
C SER A 159 0.61 5.54 -1.24
N LEU A 160 1.79 6.09 -1.48
CA LEU A 160 2.87 6.15 -0.50
C LEU A 160 2.53 7.06 0.68
N PHE A 161 2.03 8.28 0.41
CA PHE A 161 1.56 9.19 1.44
C PHE A 161 0.55 8.51 2.35
N LEU A 162 -0.32 7.66 1.79
CA LEU A 162 -1.33 7.02 2.59
C LEU A 162 -0.82 5.83 3.40
N LEU A 163 0.08 5.02 2.82
CA LEU A 163 0.74 3.95 3.57
C LEU A 163 1.50 4.52 4.78
N LEU A 164 2.12 5.70 4.62
CA LEU A 164 2.75 6.42 5.72
C LEU A 164 1.76 6.84 6.82
N TYR A 165 0.57 7.33 6.46
CA TYR A 165 -0.40 7.78 7.47
C TYR A 165 -1.11 6.62 8.16
N PHE A 166 -1.38 5.50 7.46
CA PHE A 166 -1.81 4.26 8.11
C PHE A 166 -0.75 3.73 9.09
N ASN A 167 0.53 4.02 8.84
CA ASN A 167 1.62 3.70 9.75
C ASN A 167 1.65 4.54 11.04
N VAL A 168 0.98 5.70 11.04
CA VAL A 168 0.90 6.63 12.18
C VAL A 168 -0.44 6.54 12.90
N ALA A 169 -1.51 6.20 12.18
CA ALA A 169 -2.83 5.97 12.74
C ALA A 169 -2.78 4.71 13.61
N ARG A 170 -2.68 4.90 14.93
CA ARG A 170 -2.89 3.83 15.91
C ARG A 170 -4.31 3.29 15.71
N ALA A 171 -4.41 2.03 15.28
CA ALA A 171 -5.65 1.26 15.31
C ALA A 171 -6.01 0.84 16.75
#